data_AF-A0A5J9U423-F1
#
_entry.id   AF-A0A5J9U423-F1
#
_cell.length_a   1.000
_cell.length_b   1.000
_cell.length_c   1.000
_cell.angle_alpha   90.00
_cell.angle_beta   90.00
_cell.angle_gamma   90.00
#
_symmetry.space_group_name_H-M   'P 1'
#
loop_
_entity.id
_entity.type
_entity.pdbx_description
1 polymer ?
#
loop_
_entity_poly.entity_id
_entity_poly.type
_entity_poly.pdbx_seq_one_letter_code
_entity_poly.pdbx_strand_id
1 'polypeptide(L)'
;MEAFNDDELNIPNSSGSGVQSPEGLLYLTSVFKKKAPLEANTQTGMLTLTGKGSALGREGLDLVAVLDVSGSMRTDPGDKMGKMKLAMQFLIKKLSDIDRLSIIVFSDTAARKFPLGVMTDAYKTSLLQYISSLYGDGNTNITDGIQKAVRVLDDRRLSGDRTTCIMLLSDGHENIPGANAAAVKIDRYTVHTFGFGKDHDAKLLSAVARNGKPGGTFHFVRDGEDLTAPFSQVVAGLLTTRVRDLVLKVKPKGTGVTLTVDEPAAYKFLNPPNRQTGEVSIGFGDLSIDESRSIIVRLSLPAVAKEKKNPSFYLEATYSYSSQGGFDAPPAKYAPMSRIGQADQDDSSPSDKREVRIELGRQNHARLISDARVMVDAGNQAGALLALQEAQNKLEDLPQQAAMMVDMLRVELVELITLVNQGLTSECLAYALAAESSHACQRFASRGDAKAVRLFCTPRMDTYLDQATKFAVEPEAPLPTDGDDVKTELAANPLAPFTGPIAYHIGEAIRSLQAVQSLLLEGAAGDK
;
A
#
# COMPACT_ATOMS: atom_id res chain seq x y z
N MET A 1 3.12 27.36 -23.72
CA MET A 1 2.95 26.22 -22.81
C MET A 1 1.48 26.10 -22.48
N GLU A 2 0.89 24.92 -22.67
CA GLU A 2 -0.48 24.64 -22.22
C GLU A 2 -0.53 24.76 -20.68
N ALA A 3 -1.50 25.50 -20.15
CA ALA A 3 -1.72 25.66 -18.71
C ALA A 3 -2.84 24.73 -18.26
N PHE A 4 -2.66 24.02 -17.15
CA PHE A 4 -3.58 22.97 -16.67
C PHE A 4 -4.44 23.40 -15.47
N ASN A 5 -4.59 24.71 -15.25
CA ASN A 5 -5.31 25.33 -14.13
C ASN A 5 -6.80 25.60 -14.44
N ASP A 6 -7.43 24.68 -15.17
CA ASP A 6 -8.82 24.76 -15.64
C ASP A 6 -9.79 23.89 -14.81
N ASP A 7 -9.33 23.33 -13.69
CA ASP A 7 -10.11 22.46 -12.79
C ASP A 7 -11.21 23.21 -12.03
N GLU A 8 -12.43 22.70 -12.02
CA GLU A 8 -13.58 23.37 -11.40
C GLU A 8 -13.31 23.75 -9.92
N LEU A 9 -13.67 24.98 -9.55
CA LEU A 9 -13.43 25.53 -8.21
C LEU A 9 -14.54 25.22 -7.21
N ASN A 10 -15.70 24.77 -7.67
CA ASN A 10 -16.87 24.52 -6.83
C ASN A 10 -17.23 23.04 -6.88
N ILE A 11 -16.54 22.26 -6.05
CA ILE A 11 -16.82 20.83 -5.89
C ILE A 11 -17.92 20.71 -4.82
N PRO A 12 -18.95 19.86 -5.02
CA PRO A 12 -19.88 19.54 -3.94
C PRO A 12 -19.08 19.18 -2.69
N ASN A 13 -19.22 19.97 -1.61
CA ASN A 13 -18.73 19.54 -0.31
C ASN A 13 -19.41 18.20 -0.01
N SER A 14 -18.68 17.23 0.54
CA SER A 14 -19.28 16.00 1.05
C SER A 14 -20.40 16.40 2.01
N SER A 15 -21.65 16.38 1.55
CA SER A 15 -22.84 16.82 2.28
C SER A 15 -23.27 15.71 3.25
N GLY A 16 -22.32 15.32 4.10
CA GLY A 16 -22.48 14.53 5.30
C GLY A 16 -21.86 15.33 6.43
N SER A 17 -22.61 16.31 6.91
CA SER A 17 -22.26 17.21 8.01
C SER A 17 -22.09 16.45 9.32
N GLY A 18 -20.91 15.89 9.51
CA GLY A 18 -20.33 15.59 10.80
C GLY A 18 -18.84 15.72 10.60
N VAL A 19 -18.22 16.72 11.22
CA VAL A 19 -16.75 16.77 11.37
C VAL A 19 -16.39 15.46 12.06
N GLN A 20 -15.97 14.46 11.28
CA GLN A 20 -15.46 13.24 11.86
C GLN A 20 -14.07 13.59 12.35
N SER A 21 -13.91 13.48 13.67
CA SER A 21 -12.63 13.65 14.36
C SER A 21 -11.52 12.96 13.56
N PRO A 22 -10.39 13.63 13.28
CA PRO A 22 -9.25 12.97 12.68
C PRO A 22 -8.73 11.84 13.60
N GLU A 23 -8.97 11.90 14.90
CA GLU A 23 -8.66 10.88 15.89
C GLU A 23 -9.23 9.49 15.53
N GLY A 24 -8.43 8.44 15.72
CA GLY A 24 -8.90 7.06 15.66
C GLY A 24 -9.10 6.48 14.25
N LEU A 25 -8.66 7.19 13.20
CA LEU A 25 -8.57 6.66 11.84
C LEU A 25 -7.42 5.64 11.67
N LEU A 26 -6.54 5.55 12.67
CA LEU A 26 -5.36 4.68 12.67
C LEU A 26 -5.14 4.05 14.05
N TYR A 27 -4.76 2.78 14.04
CA TYR A 27 -4.29 2.08 15.23
C TYR A 27 -2.84 1.64 15.06
N LEU A 28 -2.03 1.91 16.08
CA LEU A 28 -0.67 1.38 16.20
C LEU A 28 -0.64 0.28 17.27
N THR A 29 -0.42 -0.96 16.86
CA THR A 29 -0.21 -2.10 17.74
C THR A 29 1.26 -2.50 17.75
N SER A 30 1.66 -3.21 18.80
CA SER A 30 3.04 -3.69 18.95
C SER A 30 3.08 -5.11 19.47
N VAL A 31 4.01 -5.90 18.95
CA VAL A 31 4.26 -7.27 19.36
C VAL A 31 5.71 -7.41 19.78
N PHE A 32 5.92 -7.71 21.06
CA PHE A 32 7.23 -7.92 21.67
C PHE A 32 7.14 -9.06 22.68
N LYS A 33 8.27 -9.73 22.93
CA LYS A 33 8.38 -10.62 24.10
C LYS A 33 8.14 -9.81 25.38
N LYS A 34 7.54 -10.43 26.39
CA LYS A 34 7.27 -9.80 27.70
C LYS A 34 8.43 -9.88 28.69
N LYS A 35 9.40 -10.76 28.42
CA LYS A 35 10.58 -11.01 29.27
C LYS A 35 11.85 -10.92 28.44
N ALA A 36 12.89 -10.33 29.02
CA ALA A 36 14.25 -10.26 28.47
C ALA A 36 15.27 -10.69 29.53
N PRO A 37 16.38 -11.36 29.14
CA PRO A 37 17.40 -11.83 30.08
C PRO A 37 18.19 -10.66 30.68
N LEU A 38 18.96 -10.88 31.76
CA LEU A 38 19.73 -9.82 32.41
C LEU A 38 20.94 -9.37 31.60
N GLU A 39 21.53 -10.26 30.80
CA GLU A 39 22.68 -9.98 29.93
C GLU A 39 22.32 -9.02 28.79
N ALA A 40 23.34 -8.49 28.12
CA ALA A 40 23.14 -7.73 26.90
C ALA A 40 22.51 -8.62 25.82
N ASN A 41 21.44 -8.16 25.17
CA ASN A 41 20.71 -8.96 24.19
C ASN A 41 19.92 -8.09 23.22
N THR A 42 19.57 -8.64 22.06
CA THR A 42 18.72 -8.00 21.07
C THR A 42 17.31 -8.59 21.11
N GLN A 43 16.31 -7.74 21.32
CA GLN A 43 14.89 -8.08 21.28
C GLN A 43 14.29 -7.66 19.95
N THR A 44 13.76 -8.61 19.20
CA THR A 44 13.03 -8.34 17.95
C THR A 44 11.55 -8.22 18.26
N GLY A 45 10.91 -7.19 17.72
CA GLY A 45 9.47 -6.99 17.78
C GLY A 45 8.92 -6.43 16.48
N MET A 46 7.60 -6.28 16.44
CA MET A 46 6.87 -5.77 15.29
C MET A 46 5.97 -4.63 15.72
N LEU A 47 5.87 -3.60 14.88
CA LEU A 47 4.86 -2.55 14.99
C LEU A 47 3.94 -2.63 13.79
N THR A 48 2.63 -2.54 14.00
CA THR A 48 1.64 -2.59 12.93
C THR A 48 0.71 -1.39 13.00
N LEU A 49 0.62 -0.66 11.89
CA LEU A 49 -0.30 0.45 11.67
C LEU A 49 -1.49 -0.06 10.86
N THR A 50 -2.71 0.07 11.36
CA THR A 50 -3.93 -0.39 10.69
C THR A 50 -4.92 0.75 10.52
N GLY A 51 -5.36 0.99 9.28
CA GLY A 51 -6.42 1.93 8.96
C GLY A 51 -7.76 1.44 9.50
N LYS A 52 -8.51 2.31 10.16
CA LYS A 52 -9.83 2.00 10.73
C LYS A 52 -10.83 3.10 10.44
N GLY A 53 -12.10 2.75 10.61
CA GLY A 53 -13.23 3.64 10.45
C GLY A 53 -14.16 3.19 9.34
N SER A 54 -14.75 4.17 8.65
CA SER A 54 -15.69 3.96 7.55
C SER A 54 -15.32 4.88 6.39
N ALA A 55 -15.69 4.47 5.18
CA ALA A 55 -15.55 5.31 3.99
C ALA A 55 -16.51 6.51 3.99
N LEU A 56 -17.44 6.57 4.95
CA LEU A 56 -18.33 7.72 5.15
C LEU A 56 -17.54 9.01 5.42
N GLY A 57 -17.65 10.00 4.54
CA GLY A 57 -16.93 11.26 4.68
C GLY A 57 -15.45 11.17 4.28
N ARG A 58 -15.10 10.23 3.40
CA ARG A 58 -13.79 10.23 2.73
C ARG A 58 -13.57 11.55 1.99
N GLU A 59 -12.31 11.89 1.83
CA GLU A 59 -11.90 13.01 0.99
C GLU A 59 -12.08 12.66 -0.50
N GLY A 60 -12.20 13.70 -1.33
CA GLY A 60 -12.32 13.54 -2.77
C GLY A 60 -11.01 13.07 -3.40
N LEU A 61 -11.12 12.27 -4.46
CA LEU A 61 -9.99 11.78 -5.24
C LEU A 61 -9.70 12.70 -6.43
N ASP A 62 -8.43 13.01 -6.66
CA ASP A 62 -7.92 13.57 -7.91
C ASP A 62 -7.14 12.47 -8.65
N LEU A 63 -7.74 11.94 -9.69
CA LEU A 63 -7.18 10.84 -10.48
C LEU A 63 -6.74 11.33 -11.86
N VAL A 64 -5.53 10.96 -12.26
CA VAL A 64 -5.08 11.09 -13.64
C VAL A 64 -4.85 9.72 -14.23
N ALA A 65 -5.69 9.36 -15.21
CA ALA A 65 -5.51 8.15 -16.00
C ALA A 65 -4.60 8.45 -17.19
N VAL A 66 -3.49 7.72 -17.30
CA VAL A 66 -2.49 7.84 -18.37
C VAL A 66 -2.55 6.54 -19.18
N LEU A 67 -3.16 6.64 -20.37
CA LEU A 67 -3.57 5.49 -21.17
C LEU A 67 -2.70 5.36 -22.41
N ASP A 68 -2.07 4.20 -22.57
CA ASP A 68 -1.39 3.82 -23.80
C ASP A 68 -2.41 3.58 -24.91
N VAL A 69 -2.25 4.31 -26.01
CA VAL A 69 -3.04 4.13 -27.24
C VAL A 69 -2.12 3.86 -28.42
N SER A 70 -0.95 3.26 -28.18
CA SER A 70 0.00 2.86 -29.23
C SER A 70 -0.53 1.72 -30.08
N GLY A 71 0.16 1.44 -31.20
CA GLY A 71 -0.23 0.40 -32.14
C GLY A 71 -0.27 -1.02 -31.55
N SER A 72 0.50 -1.31 -30.50
CA SER A 72 0.51 -2.63 -29.81
C SER A 72 -0.81 -2.93 -29.10
N MET A 73 -1.50 -1.89 -28.62
CA MET A 73 -2.82 -2.02 -28.01
C MET A 73 -3.91 -2.48 -29.01
N ARG A 74 -3.65 -2.37 -30.32
CA ARG A 74 -4.55 -2.83 -31.39
C ARG A 74 -4.42 -4.33 -31.65
N THR A 75 -3.24 -4.90 -31.44
CA THR A 75 -2.92 -6.24 -31.94
C THR A 75 -3.43 -7.35 -31.03
N ASP A 76 -4.10 -8.32 -31.64
CA ASP A 76 -4.35 -9.64 -31.06
C ASP A 76 -3.04 -10.42 -30.86
N PRO A 77 -2.95 -11.28 -29.83
CA PRO A 77 -4.07 -11.86 -29.07
C PRO A 77 -4.50 -11.06 -27.84
N GLY A 78 -5.82 -10.98 -27.61
CA GLY A 78 -6.38 -10.79 -26.26
C GLY A 78 -7.18 -9.52 -26.00
N ASP A 79 -7.58 -8.78 -27.05
CA ASP A 79 -8.42 -7.56 -26.98
C ASP A 79 -7.96 -6.56 -25.89
N LYS A 80 -6.68 -6.17 -25.95
CA LYS A 80 -6.05 -5.30 -24.95
C LYS A 80 -6.80 -3.97 -24.81
N MET A 81 -7.10 -3.34 -25.94
CA MET A 81 -7.86 -2.08 -25.99
C MET A 81 -9.28 -2.25 -25.45
N GLY A 82 -10.02 -3.29 -25.82
CA GLY A 82 -11.37 -3.53 -25.30
C GLY A 82 -11.38 -3.73 -23.78
N LYS A 83 -10.41 -4.46 -23.24
CA LYS A 83 -10.23 -4.63 -21.79
C LYS A 83 -9.87 -3.34 -21.08
N MET A 84 -8.99 -2.51 -21.66
CA MET A 84 -8.70 -1.18 -21.13
C MET A 84 -9.95 -0.30 -21.11
N LYS A 85 -10.74 -0.31 -22.19
CA LYS A 85 -12.01 0.42 -22.26
C LYS A 85 -12.96 -0.03 -21.15
N LEU A 86 -13.11 -1.33 -20.96
CA LEU A 86 -13.98 -1.91 -19.94
C LEU A 86 -13.53 -1.54 -18.51
N ALA A 87 -12.23 -1.63 -18.24
CA ALA A 87 -11.65 -1.21 -16.96
C ALA A 87 -11.88 0.29 -16.67
N MET A 88 -11.70 1.15 -17.68
CA MET A 88 -11.96 2.58 -17.57
C MET A 88 -13.45 2.89 -17.40
N GLN A 89 -14.34 2.17 -18.07
CA GLN A 89 -15.79 2.29 -17.85
C GLN A 89 -16.17 1.93 -16.41
N PHE A 90 -15.62 0.85 -15.86
CA PHE A 90 -15.82 0.48 -14.46
C PHE A 90 -15.36 1.59 -13.51
N LEU A 91 -14.14 2.11 -13.70
CA LEU A 91 -13.61 3.24 -12.92
C LEU A 91 -14.55 4.46 -12.98
N ILE A 92 -14.93 4.90 -14.18
CA ILE A 92 -15.77 6.09 -14.38
C ILE A 92 -17.14 5.93 -13.70
N LYS A 93 -17.72 4.72 -13.74
CA LYS A 93 -18.98 4.41 -13.07
C LYS A 93 -18.85 4.39 -11.53
N LYS A 94 -17.67 4.08 -10.98
CA LYS A 94 -17.41 4.04 -9.53
C LYS A 94 -17.14 5.40 -8.90
N LEU A 95 -16.49 6.32 -9.61
CA LEU A 95 -16.21 7.65 -9.09
C LEU A 95 -17.50 8.43 -8.81
N SER A 96 -17.53 9.24 -7.75
CA SER A 96 -18.68 10.07 -7.37
C SER A 96 -18.40 11.56 -7.62
N ASP A 97 -19.41 12.40 -7.41
CA ASP A 97 -19.34 13.85 -7.63
C ASP A 97 -18.39 14.62 -6.70
N ILE A 98 -17.80 13.96 -5.70
CA ILE A 98 -16.68 14.52 -4.91
C ILE A 98 -15.31 14.23 -5.55
N ASP A 99 -15.24 13.36 -6.55
CA ASP A 99 -14.02 12.94 -7.24
C ASP A 99 -13.81 13.71 -8.56
N ARG A 100 -12.56 13.78 -8.99
CA ARG A 100 -12.14 14.38 -10.26
C ARG A 100 -11.29 13.41 -11.07
N LEU A 101 -11.49 13.41 -12.38
CA LEU A 101 -10.74 12.59 -13.33
C LEU A 101 -10.22 13.43 -14.49
N SER A 102 -8.93 13.26 -14.78
CA SER A 102 -8.29 13.70 -16.03
C SER A 102 -7.88 12.47 -16.83
N ILE A 103 -8.06 12.52 -18.16
CA ILE A 103 -7.59 11.47 -19.08
C ILE A 103 -6.49 12.04 -19.96
N ILE A 104 -5.34 11.40 -19.90
CA ILE A 104 -4.20 11.58 -20.80
C ILE A 104 -4.09 10.31 -21.62
N VAL A 105 -3.98 10.46 -22.93
CA VAL A 105 -3.63 9.35 -23.83
C VAL A 105 -2.24 9.62 -24.40
N PHE A 106 -1.45 8.57 -24.63
CA PHE A 106 -0.14 8.72 -25.24
C PHE A 106 0.11 7.68 -26.32
N SER A 107 0.79 8.12 -27.37
CA SER A 107 1.45 7.27 -28.35
C SER A 107 2.82 7.85 -28.68
N ASP A 108 3.02 8.50 -29.83
CA ASP A 108 4.23 9.27 -30.16
C ASP A 108 4.43 10.46 -29.21
N THR A 109 3.31 11.09 -28.86
CA THR A 109 3.21 12.20 -27.91
C THR A 109 2.04 11.96 -26.98
N ALA A 110 2.07 12.58 -25.81
CA ALA A 110 0.96 12.56 -24.88
C ALA A 110 0.02 13.75 -25.12
N ALA A 111 -1.28 13.53 -24.98
CA ALA A 111 -2.29 14.56 -25.07
C ALA A 111 -3.27 14.44 -23.90
N ARG A 112 -3.51 15.55 -23.20
CA ARG A 112 -4.61 15.66 -22.25
C ARG A 112 -5.90 15.79 -23.05
N LYS A 113 -6.79 14.81 -22.95
CA LYS A 113 -8.06 14.76 -23.69
C LYS A 113 -9.20 15.36 -22.89
N PHE A 114 -9.12 15.22 -21.58
CA PHE A 114 -10.07 15.75 -20.62
C PHE A 114 -9.30 16.49 -19.52
N PRO A 115 -9.75 17.71 -19.12
CA PRO A 115 -9.17 18.41 -17.97
C PRO A 115 -9.43 17.64 -16.67
N LEU A 116 -8.90 18.11 -15.54
CA LEU A 116 -9.23 17.53 -14.24
C LEU A 116 -10.62 18.03 -13.79
N GLY A 117 -11.67 17.30 -14.21
CA GLY A 117 -13.07 17.69 -14.05
C GLY A 117 -13.81 16.85 -13.01
N VAL A 118 -14.82 17.44 -12.37
CA VAL A 118 -15.70 16.76 -11.39
C VAL A 118 -16.57 15.72 -12.09
N MET A 119 -16.72 14.56 -11.46
CA MET A 119 -17.44 13.41 -12.02
C MET A 119 -18.97 13.56 -11.95
N THR A 120 -19.50 14.65 -12.51
CA THR A 120 -20.92 14.85 -12.78
C THR A 120 -21.43 13.84 -13.81
N ASP A 121 -22.73 13.57 -13.85
CA ASP A 121 -23.31 12.64 -14.83
C ASP A 121 -22.99 13.03 -16.28
N ALA A 122 -23.05 14.33 -16.60
CA ALA A 122 -22.71 14.84 -17.93
C ALA A 122 -21.23 14.62 -18.29
N TYR A 123 -20.34 14.84 -17.31
CA TYR A 123 -18.90 14.61 -17.51
C TYR A 123 -18.60 13.11 -17.66
N LYS A 124 -19.21 12.25 -16.84
CA LYS A 124 -19.15 10.79 -16.96
C LYS A 124 -19.60 10.32 -18.34
N THR A 125 -20.75 10.79 -18.85
CA THR A 125 -21.22 10.43 -20.20
C THR A 125 -20.21 10.80 -21.28
N SER A 126 -19.62 12.00 -21.19
CA SER A 126 -18.61 12.47 -22.15
C SER A 126 -17.35 11.62 -22.12
N LEU A 127 -16.87 11.25 -20.92
CA LEU A 127 -15.72 10.37 -20.72
C LEU A 127 -16.00 8.96 -21.28
N LEU A 128 -17.17 8.37 -20.99
CA LEU A 128 -17.56 7.03 -21.47
C LEU A 128 -17.65 6.98 -23.00
N GLN A 129 -18.20 8.03 -23.63
CA GLN A 129 -18.26 8.13 -25.08
C GLN A 129 -16.85 8.20 -25.69
N TYR A 130 -15.94 8.96 -25.08
CA TYR A 130 -14.57 9.07 -25.55
C TYR A 130 -13.77 7.77 -25.36
N ILE A 131 -13.87 7.14 -24.18
CA ILE A 131 -13.22 5.84 -23.93
C ILE A 131 -13.65 4.81 -24.97
N SER A 132 -14.96 4.76 -25.26
CA SER A 132 -15.49 3.81 -26.25
C SER A 132 -14.93 4.03 -27.66
N SER A 133 -14.55 5.26 -28.02
CA SER A 133 -13.98 5.61 -29.33
C SER A 133 -12.46 5.49 -29.42
N LEU A 134 -11.75 5.17 -28.33
CA LEU A 134 -10.29 4.98 -28.36
C LEU A 134 -9.87 3.93 -29.38
N TYR A 135 -8.77 4.19 -30.07
CA TYR A 135 -8.13 3.28 -31.01
C TYR A 135 -6.62 3.37 -30.87
N GLY A 136 -5.93 2.25 -31.10
CA GLY A 136 -4.47 2.15 -30.96
C GLY A 136 -3.75 2.52 -32.25
N ASP A 137 -2.85 3.49 -32.20
CA ASP A 137 -1.96 3.90 -33.28
C ASP A 137 -0.69 4.64 -32.77
N GLY A 138 0.41 4.54 -33.51
CA GLY A 138 1.68 5.22 -33.20
C GLY A 138 2.60 4.47 -32.22
N ASN A 139 3.65 5.16 -31.77
CA ASN A 139 4.68 4.66 -30.86
C ASN A 139 4.27 4.75 -29.37
N THR A 140 5.21 4.57 -28.43
CA THR A 140 4.95 4.45 -26.98
C THR A 140 5.84 5.42 -26.18
N ASN A 141 5.32 6.61 -25.87
CA ASN A 141 6.02 7.68 -25.13
C ASN A 141 5.51 7.82 -23.68
N ILE A 142 5.97 6.91 -22.81
CA ILE A 142 5.56 6.88 -21.40
C ILE A 142 6.05 8.13 -20.65
N THR A 143 7.27 8.60 -20.94
CA THR A 143 7.86 9.80 -20.34
C THR A 143 6.96 11.03 -20.51
N ASP A 144 6.49 11.34 -21.72
CA ASP A 144 5.62 12.50 -21.96
C ASP A 144 4.26 12.33 -21.25
N GLY A 145 3.72 11.11 -21.23
CA GLY A 145 2.48 10.78 -20.50
C GLY A 145 2.56 11.11 -19.01
N ILE A 146 3.62 10.63 -18.33
CA ILE A 146 3.83 10.89 -16.90
C ILE A 146 4.14 12.36 -16.64
N GLN A 147 4.97 13.00 -17.46
CA GLN A 147 5.29 14.42 -17.30
C GLN A 147 4.01 15.28 -17.38
N LYS A 148 3.10 14.99 -18.31
CA LYS A 148 1.81 15.68 -18.38
C LYS A 148 0.92 15.37 -17.19
N ALA A 149 0.91 14.13 -16.69
CA ALA A 149 0.13 13.78 -15.50
C ALA A 149 0.57 14.55 -14.25
N VAL A 150 1.89 14.67 -14.06
CA VAL A 150 2.48 15.50 -13.00
C VAL A 150 2.05 16.96 -13.15
N ARG A 151 2.09 17.50 -14.37
CA ARG A 151 1.68 18.89 -14.62
C ARG A 151 0.19 19.13 -14.37
N VAL A 152 -0.68 18.18 -14.74
CA VAL A 152 -2.12 18.25 -14.42
C VAL A 152 -2.34 18.37 -12.92
N LEU A 153 -1.62 17.58 -12.12
CA LEU A 153 -1.73 17.65 -10.68
C LEU A 153 -1.05 18.90 -10.12
N ASP A 154 0.13 19.29 -10.61
CA ASP A 154 0.87 20.46 -10.09
C ASP A 154 0.15 21.79 -10.34
N ASP A 155 -0.47 21.95 -11.51
CA ASP A 155 -1.09 23.20 -11.93
C ASP A 155 -2.56 23.32 -11.42
N ARG A 156 -3.07 22.32 -10.68
CA ARG A 156 -4.45 22.31 -10.17
C ARG A 156 -4.69 23.44 -9.17
N ARG A 157 -5.85 24.10 -9.26
CA ARG A 157 -6.21 25.22 -8.39
C ARG A 157 -6.66 24.77 -7.01
N LEU A 158 -7.38 23.65 -6.94
CA LEU A 158 -7.79 23.03 -5.68
C LEU A 158 -6.89 21.84 -5.34
N SER A 159 -6.01 22.01 -4.34
CA SER A 159 -5.03 20.98 -3.95
C SER A 159 -5.16 20.47 -2.51
N GLY A 160 -5.87 21.19 -1.63
CA GLY A 160 -6.02 20.83 -0.21
C GLY A 160 -7.06 19.75 0.03
N ASP A 161 -6.77 18.84 0.97
CA ASP A 161 -7.68 17.78 1.47
C ASP A 161 -8.28 16.86 0.42
N ARG A 162 -7.42 16.39 -0.50
CA ARG A 162 -7.77 15.44 -1.56
C ARG A 162 -6.69 14.37 -1.70
N THR A 163 -7.11 13.14 -1.94
CA THR A 163 -6.22 12.05 -2.32
C THR A 163 -5.81 12.23 -3.78
N THR A 164 -4.53 12.05 -4.11
CA THR A 164 -4.03 12.19 -5.49
C THR A 164 -3.43 10.89 -5.98
N CYS A 165 -3.77 10.47 -7.20
CA CYS A 165 -3.25 9.25 -7.79
C CYS A 165 -3.04 9.39 -9.30
N ILE A 166 -1.94 8.81 -9.80
CA ILE A 166 -1.71 8.59 -11.22
C ILE A 166 -1.85 7.10 -11.50
N MET A 167 -2.72 6.73 -12.46
CA MET A 167 -2.84 5.36 -12.97
C MET A 167 -2.27 5.31 -14.37
N LEU A 168 -1.15 4.63 -14.55
CA LEU A 168 -0.49 4.44 -15.83
C LEU A 168 -0.75 3.03 -16.36
N LEU A 169 -1.22 2.93 -17.59
CA LEU A 169 -1.45 1.67 -18.28
C LEU A 169 -0.59 1.63 -19.53
N SER A 170 0.16 0.55 -19.73
CA SER A 170 0.94 0.32 -20.95
C SER A 170 1.14 -1.16 -21.23
N ASP A 171 1.16 -1.53 -22.50
CA ASP A 171 1.40 -2.89 -22.98
C ASP A 171 2.74 -3.07 -23.69
N GLY A 172 3.55 -2.02 -23.75
CA GLY A 172 4.75 -1.97 -24.58
C GLY A 172 5.99 -1.40 -23.89
N HIS A 173 7.05 -1.28 -24.66
CA HIS A 173 8.32 -0.67 -24.27
C HIS A 173 8.36 0.80 -24.68
N GLU A 174 8.94 1.65 -23.83
CA GLU A 174 9.28 3.02 -24.19
C GLU A 174 10.28 2.99 -25.37
N ASN A 175 9.84 3.46 -26.54
CA ASN A 175 10.57 3.33 -27.79
C ASN A 175 10.93 4.70 -28.41
N ILE A 176 10.82 5.77 -27.61
CA ILE A 176 11.27 7.12 -27.96
C ILE A 176 12.74 7.31 -27.57
N PRO A 177 13.64 7.67 -28.51
CA PRO A 177 15.05 7.93 -28.19
C PRO A 177 15.22 9.01 -27.12
N GLY A 178 15.97 8.69 -26.06
CA GLY A 178 16.28 9.62 -24.96
C GLY A 178 15.17 9.80 -23.92
N ALA A 179 14.02 9.14 -24.09
CA ALA A 179 12.99 9.05 -23.07
C ALA A 179 13.46 8.16 -21.91
N ASN A 180 13.05 8.52 -20.69
CA ASN A 180 13.34 7.76 -19.48
C ASN A 180 12.27 8.06 -18.43
N ALA A 181 11.17 7.31 -18.51
CA ALA A 181 10.02 7.52 -17.62
C ALA A 181 10.40 7.36 -16.13
N ALA A 182 11.36 6.49 -15.81
CA ALA A 182 11.85 6.31 -14.45
C ALA A 182 12.60 7.52 -13.89
N ALA A 183 13.13 8.41 -14.73
CA ALA A 183 13.82 9.63 -14.29
C ALA A 183 12.87 10.81 -14.01
N VAL A 184 11.58 10.69 -14.34
CA VAL A 184 10.61 11.76 -14.11
C VAL A 184 10.39 11.93 -12.61
N LYS A 185 10.47 13.18 -12.12
CA LYS A 185 10.25 13.47 -10.69
C LYS A 185 8.75 13.39 -10.36
N ILE A 186 8.36 12.26 -9.76
CA ILE A 186 6.98 11.92 -9.39
C ILE A 186 6.80 11.64 -7.90
N ASP A 187 7.80 11.96 -7.08
CA ASP A 187 7.89 11.67 -5.64
C ASP A 187 6.76 12.27 -4.77
N ARG A 188 5.98 13.20 -5.31
CA ARG A 188 4.81 13.82 -4.65
C ARG A 188 3.51 13.05 -4.85
N TYR A 189 3.42 12.15 -5.83
CA TYR A 189 2.17 11.50 -6.22
C TYR A 189 2.29 9.98 -6.15
N THR A 190 1.25 9.33 -5.66
CA THR A 190 1.16 7.86 -5.69
C THR A 190 0.91 7.43 -7.12
N VAL A 191 1.72 6.50 -7.64
CA VAL A 191 1.61 6.01 -9.02
C VAL A 191 1.36 4.51 -9.01
N HIS A 192 0.23 4.10 -9.59
CA HIS A 192 -0.08 2.70 -9.86
C HIS A 192 0.13 2.44 -11.35
N THR A 193 0.93 1.43 -11.67
CA THR A 193 1.26 1.07 -13.06
C THR A 193 0.71 -0.30 -13.40
N PHE A 194 0.11 -0.45 -14.57
CA PHE A 194 -0.45 -1.70 -15.07
C PHE A 194 0.31 -2.10 -16.33
N GLY A 195 1.08 -3.18 -16.22
CA GLY A 195 1.76 -3.83 -17.34
C GLY A 195 0.85 -4.87 -17.95
N PHE A 196 0.42 -4.63 -19.20
CA PHE A 196 -0.55 -5.48 -19.87
C PHE A 196 0.11 -6.40 -20.90
N GLY A 197 -0.15 -7.70 -20.79
CA GLY A 197 0.39 -8.73 -21.68
C GLY A 197 1.87 -9.03 -21.44
N LYS A 198 2.49 -9.86 -22.28
CA LYS A 198 3.90 -10.27 -22.08
C LYS A 198 4.96 -9.28 -22.57
N ASP A 199 4.57 -8.32 -23.43
CA ASP A 199 5.49 -7.46 -24.19
C ASP A 199 5.73 -6.07 -23.54
N HIS A 200 5.18 -5.83 -22.35
CA HIS A 200 5.37 -4.58 -21.63
C HIS A 200 6.72 -4.52 -20.92
N ASP A 201 7.23 -3.29 -20.72
CA ASP A 201 8.44 -3.08 -19.92
C ASP A 201 8.16 -3.15 -18.41
N ALA A 202 8.13 -4.38 -17.88
CA ALA A 202 7.86 -4.61 -16.45
C ALA A 202 8.84 -3.87 -15.53
N LYS A 203 10.12 -3.76 -15.92
CA LYS A 203 11.15 -3.09 -15.12
C LYS A 203 10.90 -1.59 -15.07
N LEU A 204 10.61 -0.98 -16.21
CA LEU A 204 10.32 0.44 -16.31
C LEU A 204 9.06 0.80 -15.52
N LEU A 205 7.95 0.07 -15.71
CA LEU A 205 6.70 0.31 -15.01
C LEU A 205 6.85 0.10 -13.49
N SER A 206 7.54 -0.97 -13.06
CA SER A 206 7.88 -1.18 -11.66
C SER A 206 8.73 -0.04 -11.07
N ALA A 207 9.71 0.46 -11.83
CA ALA A 207 10.53 1.59 -11.41
C ALA A 207 9.71 2.89 -11.30
N VAL A 208 8.82 3.17 -12.25
CA VAL A 208 7.90 4.32 -12.20
C VAL A 208 7.02 4.26 -10.94
N ALA A 209 6.36 3.13 -10.68
CA ALA A 209 5.55 2.98 -9.47
C ALA A 209 6.36 3.21 -8.19
N ARG A 210 7.57 2.65 -8.11
CA ARG A 210 8.48 2.77 -6.96
C ARG A 210 9.03 4.19 -6.76
N ASN A 211 9.26 4.93 -7.83
CA ASN A 211 9.84 6.28 -7.77
C ASN A 211 8.84 7.35 -7.32
N GLY A 212 7.53 7.03 -7.34
CA GLY A 212 6.46 7.87 -6.81
C GLY A 212 6.52 8.10 -5.29
N LYS A 213 5.44 8.70 -4.79
CA LYS A 213 5.14 8.72 -3.36
C LYS A 213 4.99 7.28 -2.84
N PRO A 214 5.46 6.95 -1.62
CA PRO A 214 5.31 5.61 -1.07
C PRO A 214 3.86 5.10 -1.14
N GLY A 215 3.69 3.83 -1.52
CA GLY A 215 2.38 3.18 -1.67
C GLY A 215 1.94 2.92 -3.12
N GLY A 216 2.68 3.42 -4.12
CA GLY A 216 2.49 3.05 -5.52
C GLY A 216 2.80 1.57 -5.78
N THR A 217 2.04 0.92 -6.66
CA THR A 217 2.21 -0.51 -6.95
C THR A 217 2.24 -0.81 -8.45
N PHE A 218 3.02 -1.83 -8.82
CA PHE A 218 3.03 -2.39 -10.16
C PHE A 218 2.15 -3.64 -10.24
N HIS A 219 1.24 -3.64 -11.21
CA HIS A 219 0.28 -4.71 -11.47
C HIS A 219 0.62 -5.36 -12.81
N PHE A 220 0.89 -6.66 -12.79
CA PHE A 220 1.06 -7.46 -13.99
C PHE A 220 -0.28 -8.12 -14.36
N VAL A 221 -0.72 -7.92 -15.60
CA VAL A 221 -1.95 -8.52 -16.14
C VAL A 221 -1.56 -9.37 -17.35
N ARG A 222 -1.81 -10.68 -17.29
CA ARG A 222 -1.39 -11.59 -18.36
C ARG A 222 -2.27 -11.43 -19.61
N ASP A 223 -1.73 -11.80 -20.76
CA ASP A 223 -2.52 -11.94 -21.99
C ASP A 223 -3.72 -12.87 -21.74
N GLY A 224 -4.90 -12.45 -22.22
CA GLY A 224 -6.14 -13.20 -22.01
C GLY A 224 -6.87 -12.91 -20.68
N GLU A 225 -6.20 -12.40 -19.64
CA GLU A 225 -6.85 -12.04 -18.37
C GLU A 225 -7.65 -10.74 -18.44
N ASP A 226 -8.62 -10.58 -17.54
CA ASP A 226 -9.43 -9.36 -17.41
C ASP A 226 -8.65 -8.25 -16.68
N LEU A 227 -8.53 -7.10 -17.33
CA LEU A 227 -7.90 -5.91 -16.76
C LEU A 227 -8.80 -5.21 -15.72
N THR A 228 -10.12 -5.39 -15.81
CA THR A 228 -11.10 -4.76 -14.90
C THR A 228 -10.89 -5.24 -13.47
N ALA A 229 -10.57 -6.53 -13.28
CA ALA A 229 -10.28 -7.13 -11.99
C ALA A 229 -9.17 -6.40 -11.21
N PRO A 230 -7.91 -6.32 -11.68
CA PRO A 230 -6.85 -5.60 -10.96
C PRO A 230 -7.12 -4.10 -10.84
N PHE A 231 -7.80 -3.48 -11.82
CA PHE A 231 -8.20 -2.09 -11.74
C PHE A 231 -9.15 -1.84 -10.57
N SER A 232 -10.17 -2.68 -10.42
CA SER A 232 -11.18 -2.53 -9.38
C SER A 232 -10.58 -2.60 -7.98
N GLN A 233 -9.50 -3.35 -7.79
CA GLN A 233 -8.78 -3.43 -6.51
C GLN A 233 -8.11 -2.11 -6.15
N VAL A 234 -7.46 -1.46 -7.13
CA VAL A 234 -6.81 -0.15 -6.90
C VAL A 234 -7.88 0.91 -6.64
N VAL A 235 -8.97 0.92 -7.40
CA VAL A 235 -10.08 1.86 -7.19
C VAL A 235 -10.68 1.67 -5.79
N ALA A 236 -10.93 0.43 -5.35
CA ALA A 236 -11.42 0.14 -4.01
C ALA A 236 -10.52 0.72 -2.91
N GLY A 237 -9.19 0.58 -3.03
CA GLY A 237 -8.24 1.17 -2.08
C GLY A 237 -8.29 2.70 -2.08
N LEU A 238 -8.29 3.32 -3.26
CA LEU A 238 -8.35 4.79 -3.39
C LEU A 238 -9.65 5.37 -2.80
N LEU A 239 -10.79 4.74 -3.06
CA LEU A 239 -12.09 5.16 -2.54
C LEU A 239 -12.31 4.79 -1.06
N THR A 240 -11.35 4.13 -0.41
CA THR A 240 -11.37 3.86 1.03
C THR A 240 -10.18 4.48 1.77
N THR A 241 -9.45 5.39 1.12
CA THR A 241 -8.35 6.13 1.74
C THR A 241 -8.87 7.15 2.75
N ARG A 242 -8.35 7.09 3.98
CA ARG A 242 -8.71 8.00 5.10
C ARG A 242 -7.51 8.67 5.75
N VAL A 243 -6.34 8.10 5.58
CA VAL A 243 -5.09 8.55 6.19
C VAL A 243 -4.14 8.85 5.04
N ARG A 244 -3.71 10.12 4.92
CA ARG A 244 -2.72 10.53 3.92
C ARG A 244 -1.39 10.89 4.59
N ASP A 245 -0.29 10.78 3.84
CA ASP A 245 1.04 11.21 4.31
C ASP A 245 1.44 10.62 5.68
N LEU A 246 1.10 9.36 5.92
CA LEU A 246 1.34 8.68 7.19
C LEU A 246 2.84 8.62 7.50
N VAL A 247 3.21 9.14 8.66
CA VAL A 247 4.56 9.07 9.20
C VAL A 247 4.54 8.38 10.55
N LEU A 248 5.40 7.38 10.74
CA LEU A 248 5.69 6.78 12.05
C LEU A 248 7.06 7.27 12.53
N LYS A 249 7.13 7.74 13.76
CA LYS A 249 8.39 8.05 14.44
C LYS A 249 8.56 7.10 15.62
N VAL A 250 9.72 6.48 15.71
CA VAL A 250 10.08 5.52 16.76
C VAL A 250 11.43 5.89 17.35
N LYS A 251 11.57 5.79 18.67
CA LYS A 251 12.83 6.03 19.36
C LYS A 251 13.03 5.05 20.52
N PRO A 252 14.28 4.65 20.81
CA PRO A 252 14.58 3.80 21.95
C PRO A 252 14.28 4.54 23.27
N LYS A 253 13.91 3.78 24.30
CA LYS A 253 13.66 4.30 25.64
C LYS A 253 14.48 3.55 26.68
N GLY A 254 15.12 4.30 27.57
CA GLY A 254 15.99 3.77 28.62
C GLY A 254 17.48 3.93 28.30
N THR A 255 18.29 4.03 29.35
CA THR A 255 19.74 4.24 29.23
C THR A 255 20.42 3.05 28.55
N GLY A 256 21.24 3.33 27.54
CA GLY A 256 22.03 2.32 26.83
C GLY A 256 21.24 1.43 25.87
N VAL A 257 19.97 1.74 25.62
CA VAL A 257 19.12 1.01 24.65
C VAL A 257 19.31 1.61 23.27
N THR A 258 19.55 0.77 22.26
CA THR A 258 19.62 1.21 20.86
C THR A 258 18.53 0.56 20.02
N LEU A 259 18.07 1.28 19.00
CA LEU A 259 17.03 0.85 18.07
C LEU A 259 17.62 0.68 16.67
N THR A 260 17.30 -0.44 16.03
CA THR A 260 17.42 -0.61 14.58
C THR A 260 16.08 -1.00 14.01
N VAL A 261 15.69 -0.43 12.87
CA VAL A 261 14.49 -0.82 12.13
C VAL A 261 14.96 -1.54 10.87
N ASP A 262 14.40 -2.72 10.60
CA ASP A 262 14.69 -3.44 9.36
C ASP A 262 14.25 -2.56 8.18
N GLU A 263 15.09 -2.46 7.14
CA GLU A 263 14.85 -1.54 6.03
C GLU A 263 13.53 -1.87 5.32
N PRO A 264 12.55 -0.95 5.33
CA PRO A 264 11.30 -1.19 4.65
C PRO A 264 11.48 -1.02 3.14
N ALA A 265 11.46 -2.12 2.39
CA ALA A 265 11.81 -2.14 0.96
C ALA A 265 11.10 -1.08 0.08
N ALA A 266 9.87 -0.65 0.40
CA ALA A 266 9.15 0.40 -0.33
C ALA A 266 8.99 1.73 0.44
N TYR A 267 9.41 1.82 1.70
CA TYR A 267 9.21 3.03 2.51
C TYR A 267 10.50 3.79 2.68
N LYS A 268 10.39 5.12 2.61
CA LYS A 268 11.55 6.00 2.73
C LYS A 268 11.74 6.33 4.21
N PHE A 269 12.95 6.11 4.72
CA PHE A 269 13.38 6.79 5.94
C PHE A 269 13.41 8.29 5.63
N LEU A 270 12.58 9.06 6.33
CA LEU A 270 12.40 10.48 6.04
C LEU A 270 13.60 11.31 6.49
N ASN A 271 14.36 10.77 7.46
CA ASN A 271 15.60 11.35 7.95
C ASN A 271 16.62 10.22 8.15
N PRO A 272 17.94 10.46 7.96
CA PRO A 272 18.94 9.54 8.47
C PRO A 272 18.73 9.38 9.98
N PRO A 273 18.89 8.16 10.55
CA PRO A 273 18.67 7.93 11.98
C PRO A 273 19.41 8.97 12.81
N ASN A 274 18.69 9.68 13.68
CA ASN A 274 19.31 10.72 14.50
C ASN A 274 20.31 10.05 15.44
N ARG A 275 21.61 10.21 15.19
CA ARG A 275 22.68 9.53 15.94
C ARG A 275 22.72 9.91 17.43
N GLN A 276 22.10 11.02 17.82
CA GLN A 276 22.05 11.47 19.22
C GLN A 276 20.83 10.89 19.97
N THR A 277 19.68 10.75 19.32
CA THR A 277 18.43 10.29 19.96
C THR A 277 18.08 8.84 19.65
N GLY A 278 18.67 8.24 18.61
CA GLY A 278 18.29 6.94 18.07
C GLY A 278 16.91 6.95 17.41
N GLU A 279 16.33 8.12 17.14
CA GLU A 279 15.00 8.25 16.52
C GLU A 279 15.06 7.93 15.02
N VAL A 280 14.04 7.21 14.55
CA VAL A 280 13.84 6.84 13.16
C VAL A 280 12.44 7.27 12.73
N SER A 281 12.34 7.93 11.57
CA SER A 281 11.07 8.38 10.97
C SER A 281 10.85 7.68 9.63
N ILE A 282 9.67 7.09 9.43
CA ILE A 282 9.33 6.28 8.26
C ILE A 282 8.04 6.84 7.65
N GLY A 283 8.09 7.17 6.35
CA GLY A 283 6.91 7.60 5.59
C GLY A 283 6.26 6.44 4.86
N PHE A 284 4.99 6.18 5.15
CA PHE A 284 4.19 5.10 4.55
C PHE A 284 3.30 5.57 3.39
N GLY A 285 3.17 6.89 3.20
CA GLY A 285 2.26 7.45 2.21
C GLY A 285 0.81 7.34 2.67
N ASP A 286 -0.09 6.93 1.77
CA ASP A 286 -1.52 6.89 2.06
C ASP A 286 -1.96 5.49 2.54
N LEU A 287 -2.95 5.42 3.43
CA LEU A 287 -3.46 4.18 4.01
C LEU A 287 -5.00 4.13 3.91
N SER A 288 -5.48 2.98 3.42
CA SER A 288 -6.90 2.69 3.25
C SER A 288 -7.50 2.04 4.51
N ILE A 289 -8.83 2.04 4.62
CA ILE A 289 -9.52 1.32 5.69
C ILE A 289 -9.21 -0.18 5.63
N ASP A 290 -8.95 -0.79 6.79
CA ASP A 290 -8.55 -2.18 6.99
C ASP A 290 -7.23 -2.59 6.34
N GLU A 291 -6.54 -1.64 5.71
CA GLU A 291 -5.17 -1.82 5.24
C GLU A 291 -4.20 -1.74 6.43
N SER A 292 -3.19 -2.62 6.44
CA SER A 292 -2.20 -2.69 7.52
C SER A 292 -0.76 -2.61 7.00
N ARG A 293 0.12 -1.99 7.79
CA ARG A 293 1.55 -1.84 7.54
C ARG A 293 2.35 -2.24 8.75
N SER A 294 3.19 -3.25 8.59
CA SER A 294 4.05 -3.77 9.64
C SER A 294 5.51 -3.42 9.41
N ILE A 295 6.25 -3.13 10.48
CA ILE A 295 7.71 -3.04 10.46
C ILE A 295 8.32 -3.89 11.56
N ILE A 296 9.49 -4.45 11.28
CA ILE A 296 10.29 -5.16 12.27
C ILE A 296 11.28 -4.17 12.90
N VAL A 297 11.30 -4.17 14.23
CA VAL A 297 12.20 -3.34 15.03
C VAL A 297 13.02 -4.23 15.96
N ARG A 298 14.29 -3.88 16.14
CA ARG A 298 15.21 -4.60 17.02
C ARG A 298 15.79 -3.64 18.04
N LEU A 299 15.61 -3.99 19.30
CA LEU A 299 16.07 -3.24 20.46
C LEU A 299 17.26 -3.96 21.07
N SER A 300 18.44 -3.35 21.05
CA SER A 300 19.58 -3.86 21.81
C SER A 300 19.51 -3.32 23.22
N LEU A 301 19.36 -4.23 24.18
CA LEU A 301 19.23 -3.93 25.60
C LEU A 301 20.58 -4.16 26.29
N PRO A 302 21.05 -3.23 27.15
CA PRO A 302 22.29 -3.40 27.89
C PRO A 302 22.13 -4.39 29.03
N ALA A 303 23.25 -4.91 29.54
CA ALA A 303 23.24 -5.78 30.72
C ALA A 303 22.75 -5.02 31.97
N VAL A 304 22.04 -5.72 32.87
CA VAL A 304 21.55 -5.17 34.14
C VAL A 304 21.92 -6.08 35.31
N ALA A 305 22.33 -5.51 36.44
CA ALA A 305 22.83 -6.27 37.58
C ALA A 305 21.74 -6.94 38.44
N LYS A 306 20.50 -6.45 38.36
CA LYS A 306 19.38 -6.94 39.18
C LYS A 306 18.15 -7.17 38.30
N GLU A 307 17.37 -8.17 38.69
CA GLU A 307 16.06 -8.40 38.09
C GLU A 307 15.15 -7.19 38.25
N LYS A 308 14.37 -6.93 37.20
CA LYS A 308 13.28 -5.95 37.17
C LYS A 308 12.01 -6.70 36.79
N LYS A 309 11.30 -7.21 37.80
CA LYS A 309 10.08 -8.01 37.62
C LYS A 309 8.92 -7.18 37.06
N ASN A 310 8.85 -5.90 37.42
CA ASN A 310 7.87 -4.97 36.83
C ASN A 310 8.31 -4.59 35.41
N PRO A 311 7.41 -4.65 34.42
CA PRO A 311 7.76 -4.35 33.04
C PRO A 311 8.14 -2.89 32.87
N SER A 312 9.26 -2.66 32.20
CA SER A 312 9.67 -1.34 31.72
C SER A 312 9.42 -1.23 30.22
N PHE A 313 9.15 -0.03 29.72
CA PHE A 313 8.97 0.22 28.29
C PHE A 313 10.30 0.63 27.66
N TYR A 314 10.66 -0.03 26.56
CA TYR A 314 11.95 0.16 25.87
C TYR A 314 11.83 0.87 24.53
N LEU A 315 10.61 1.21 24.13
CA LEU A 315 10.34 1.91 22.89
C LEU A 315 9.31 3.01 23.13
N GLU A 316 9.45 4.12 22.43
CA GLU A 316 8.43 5.15 22.32
C GLU A 316 8.12 5.35 20.84
N ALA A 317 6.83 5.49 20.52
CA ALA A 317 6.39 5.76 19.15
C ALA A 317 5.30 6.82 19.12
N THR A 318 5.28 7.59 18.05
CA THR A 318 4.25 8.56 17.68
C THR A 318 4.01 8.44 16.18
N TYR A 319 2.83 8.82 15.71
CA TYR A 319 2.52 8.87 14.29
C TYR A 319 1.78 10.16 13.96
N SER A 320 1.90 10.59 12.72
CA SER A 320 1.20 11.76 12.19
C SER A 320 0.65 11.46 10.80
N TYR A 321 -0.45 12.10 10.44
CA TYR A 321 -1.00 12.00 9.08
C TYR A 321 -1.83 13.22 8.71
N SER A 322 -1.96 13.43 7.41
CA SER A 322 -2.89 14.37 6.82
C SER A 322 -4.30 13.77 6.76
N SER A 323 -5.27 14.55 7.21
CA SER A 323 -6.72 14.38 7.05
C SER A 323 -7.35 15.79 7.12
N GLN A 324 -8.68 15.94 7.20
CA GLN A 324 -9.35 17.25 7.38
C GLN A 324 -8.89 17.97 8.68
N GLY A 325 -7.75 18.67 8.61
CA GLY A 325 -7.10 19.35 9.75
C GLY A 325 -5.78 18.72 10.24
N GLY A 326 -5.35 17.59 9.67
CA GLY A 326 -4.16 16.86 10.10
C GLY A 326 -4.28 16.23 11.49
N PHE A 327 -3.37 15.32 11.81
CA PHE A 327 -3.34 14.63 13.10
C PHE A 327 -1.93 14.30 13.54
N ASP A 328 -1.63 14.56 14.81
CA ASP A 328 -0.41 14.15 15.49
C ASP A 328 -0.78 13.37 16.75
N ALA A 329 -0.44 12.08 16.78
CA ALA A 329 -0.69 11.25 17.95
C ALA A 329 0.28 11.58 19.08
N PRO A 330 -0.18 11.63 20.34
CA PRO A 330 0.73 11.80 21.47
C PRO A 330 1.72 10.61 21.56
N PRO A 331 2.96 10.84 22.03
CA PRO A 331 3.93 9.77 22.21
C PRO A 331 3.41 8.68 23.15
N ALA A 332 3.43 7.43 22.69
CA ALA A 332 3.03 6.26 23.47
C ALA A 332 4.21 5.32 23.71
N LYS A 333 4.19 4.64 24.87
CA LYS A 333 5.25 3.71 25.30
C LYS A 333 4.91 2.29 24.84
N TYR A 334 5.89 1.61 24.27
CA TYR A 334 5.77 0.27 23.70
C TYR A 334 6.91 -0.64 24.17
N ALA A 335 6.86 -1.91 23.76
CA ALA A 335 7.79 -2.97 24.16
C ALA A 335 7.90 -3.13 25.70
N PRO A 336 6.79 -3.40 26.41
CA PRO A 336 6.83 -3.66 27.85
C PRO A 336 7.56 -4.99 28.13
N MET A 337 8.70 -4.91 28.82
CA MET A 337 9.53 -6.08 29.14
C MET A 337 10.02 -6.07 30.59
N SER A 338 9.95 -7.22 31.24
CA SER A 338 10.60 -7.50 32.52
C SER A 338 12.01 -8.07 32.30
N ARG A 339 12.99 -7.70 33.15
CA ARG A 339 14.38 -8.21 33.10
C ARG A 339 14.57 -9.31 34.16
N ILE A 340 14.89 -10.54 33.77
CA ILE A 340 14.95 -11.71 34.69
C ILE A 340 16.21 -12.57 34.51
N GLY A 341 16.72 -13.15 35.61
CA GLY A 341 18.04 -13.80 35.73
C GLY A 341 18.13 -15.25 35.27
N GLN A 342 17.03 -15.97 35.30
CA GLN A 342 16.86 -17.19 34.51
C GLN A 342 15.76 -16.90 33.51
N ALA A 343 16.07 -16.92 32.22
CA ALA A 343 15.02 -17.09 31.25
C ALA A 343 14.31 -18.40 31.61
N ASP A 344 13.08 -18.33 32.13
CA ASP A 344 12.07 -19.27 31.67
C ASP A 344 12.14 -19.15 30.14
N GLN A 345 12.93 -20.02 29.51
CA GLN A 345 12.98 -20.12 28.04
C GLN A 345 11.59 -20.47 27.49
N ASP A 346 10.66 -20.81 28.38
CA ASP A 346 9.31 -21.26 28.11
C ASP A 346 8.19 -20.25 28.46
N ASP A 347 8.45 -18.94 28.45
CA ASP A 347 7.38 -17.95 28.62
C ASP A 347 6.53 -17.76 27.34
N SER A 348 5.76 -18.81 27.03
CA SER A 348 4.30 -18.85 26.84
C SER A 348 3.52 -17.53 26.64
N SER A 349 3.87 -16.78 25.61
CA SER A 349 2.84 -16.31 24.68
C SER A 349 3.21 -16.82 23.29
N PRO A 350 2.57 -17.90 22.79
CA PRO A 350 2.77 -18.36 21.43
C PRO A 350 2.53 -17.24 20.40
N SER A 351 1.62 -16.28 20.68
CA SER A 351 1.29 -15.18 19.77
C SER A 351 2.42 -14.18 19.58
N ASP A 352 3.15 -13.81 20.63
CA ASP A 352 4.11 -12.68 20.58
C ASP A 352 5.39 -13.03 19.79
N LYS A 353 5.76 -14.31 19.76
CA LYS A 353 6.78 -14.84 18.86
C LYS A 353 6.21 -15.14 17.48
N ARG A 354 4.95 -15.54 17.40
CA ARG A 354 4.33 -16.04 16.17
C ARG A 354 4.17 -14.94 15.13
N GLU A 355 3.56 -13.81 15.45
CA GLU A 355 3.29 -12.76 14.46
C GLU A 355 4.61 -12.20 13.88
N VAL A 356 5.60 -12.00 14.76
CA VAL A 356 6.96 -11.60 14.36
C VAL A 356 7.61 -12.65 13.44
N ARG A 357 7.49 -13.95 13.76
CA ARG A 357 8.02 -15.04 12.91
C ARG A 357 7.33 -15.12 11.55
N ILE A 358 6.01 -14.94 11.52
CA ILE A 358 5.22 -14.94 10.29
C ILE A 358 5.69 -13.81 9.37
N GLU A 359 5.83 -12.59 9.90
CA GLU A 359 6.29 -11.45 9.13
C GLU A 359 7.75 -11.61 8.66
N LEU A 360 8.65 -12.09 9.52
CA LEU A 360 10.04 -12.38 9.13
C LEU A 360 10.12 -13.45 8.03
N GLY A 361 9.28 -14.48 8.09
CA GLY A 361 9.22 -15.50 7.03
C GLY A 361 8.70 -14.93 5.72
N ARG A 362 7.68 -14.06 5.76
CA ARG A 362 7.18 -13.34 4.58
C ARG A 362 8.25 -12.41 3.98
N GLN A 363 9.00 -11.70 4.80
CA GLN A 363 10.12 -10.87 4.33
C GLN A 363 11.22 -11.71 3.67
N ASN A 364 11.55 -12.87 4.25
CA ASN A 364 12.50 -13.79 3.65
C ASN A 364 11.97 -14.39 2.32
N HIS A 365 10.68 -14.72 2.22
CA HIS A 365 10.02 -15.14 0.98
C HIS A 365 10.17 -14.07 -0.11
N ALA A 366 9.81 -12.81 0.20
CA ALA A 366 9.94 -11.71 -0.75
C ALA A 366 11.40 -11.48 -1.20
N ARG A 367 12.37 -11.61 -0.28
CA ARG A 367 13.80 -11.53 -0.60
C ARG A 367 14.23 -12.61 -1.57
N LEU A 368 13.82 -13.86 -1.35
CA LEU A 368 14.19 -14.98 -2.23
C LEU A 368 13.52 -14.89 -3.61
N ILE A 369 12.31 -14.33 -3.71
CA ILE A 369 11.70 -13.97 -5.00
C ILE A 369 12.57 -12.93 -5.72
N SER A 370 13.04 -11.89 -5.01
CA SER A 370 13.93 -10.88 -5.59
C SER A 370 15.26 -11.48 -6.04
N ASP A 371 15.87 -12.36 -5.24
CA ASP A 371 17.10 -13.06 -5.60
C ASP A 371 16.88 -13.92 -6.87
N ALA A 372 15.77 -14.66 -6.93
CA ALA A 372 15.40 -15.44 -8.12
C ALA A 372 15.17 -14.56 -9.35
N ARG A 373 14.47 -13.42 -9.21
CA ARG A 373 14.26 -12.46 -10.30
C ARG A 373 15.59 -11.97 -10.87
N VAL A 374 16.53 -11.58 -10.01
CA VAL A 374 17.86 -11.12 -10.44
C VAL A 374 18.60 -12.23 -11.20
N MET A 375 18.47 -13.49 -10.76
CA MET A 375 19.07 -14.63 -11.45
C MET A 375 18.42 -14.89 -12.81
N VAL A 376 17.08 -14.83 -12.91
CA VAL A 376 16.35 -14.93 -14.18
C VAL A 376 16.78 -13.82 -15.15
N ASP A 377 16.90 -12.59 -14.66
CA ASP A 377 17.34 -11.45 -15.45
C ASP A 377 18.77 -11.61 -15.99
N ALA A 378 19.63 -12.28 -15.23
CA ALA A 378 20.99 -12.62 -15.63
C ALA A 378 21.08 -13.89 -16.49
N GLY A 379 19.96 -14.53 -16.85
CA GLY A 379 19.92 -15.79 -17.60
C GLY A 379 20.28 -17.04 -16.78
N ASN A 380 20.44 -16.92 -15.46
CA ASN A 380 20.76 -18.03 -14.56
C ASN A 380 19.47 -18.71 -14.04
N GLN A 381 18.83 -19.49 -14.90
CA GLN A 381 17.60 -20.22 -14.56
C GLN A 381 17.82 -21.25 -13.44
N ALA A 382 18.94 -21.98 -13.45
CA ALA A 382 19.24 -22.99 -12.44
C ALA A 382 19.38 -22.37 -11.04
N GLY A 383 20.08 -21.24 -10.93
CA GLY A 383 20.17 -20.48 -9.68
C GLY A 383 18.80 -19.98 -9.22
N ALA A 384 17.98 -19.45 -10.14
CA ALA A 384 16.65 -18.98 -9.81
C ALA A 384 15.77 -20.10 -9.22
N LEU A 385 15.77 -21.28 -9.83
CA LEU A 385 15.04 -22.45 -9.33
C LEU A 385 15.53 -22.88 -7.95
N LEU A 386 16.84 -22.85 -7.69
CA LEU A 386 17.38 -23.15 -6.36
C LEU A 386 16.88 -22.15 -5.30
N ALA A 387 16.86 -20.86 -5.61
CA ALA A 387 16.37 -19.83 -4.69
C ALA A 387 14.87 -19.97 -4.41
N LEU A 388 14.06 -20.29 -5.44
CA LEU A 388 12.63 -20.54 -5.30
C LEU A 388 12.34 -21.82 -4.51
N GLN A 389 13.12 -22.88 -4.70
CA GLN A 389 13.00 -24.12 -3.92
C GLN A 389 13.40 -23.89 -2.45
N GLU A 390 14.44 -23.09 -2.19
CA GLU A 390 14.80 -22.68 -0.84
C GLU A 390 13.65 -21.90 -0.18
N ALA A 391 12.98 -21.01 -0.93
CA ALA A 391 11.82 -20.29 -0.43
C ALA A 391 10.69 -21.25 -0.04
N GLN A 392 10.39 -22.25 -0.86
CA GLN A 392 9.37 -23.26 -0.55
C GLN A 392 9.70 -24.02 0.73
N ASN A 393 10.94 -24.48 0.89
CA ASN A 393 11.35 -25.22 2.07
C ASN A 393 11.21 -24.39 3.35
N LYS A 394 11.54 -23.09 3.29
CA LYS A 394 11.42 -22.18 4.44
C LYS A 394 9.99 -21.84 4.82
N LEU A 395 9.00 -22.06 3.94
CA LEU A 395 7.59 -21.92 4.32
C LEU A 395 7.15 -22.99 5.33
N GLU A 396 7.80 -24.15 5.36
CA GLU A 396 7.49 -25.23 6.31
C GLU A 396 7.91 -24.88 7.76
N ASP A 397 8.81 -23.91 7.93
CA ASP A 397 9.21 -23.39 9.24
C ASP A 397 8.18 -22.41 9.86
N LEU A 398 7.16 -22.04 9.08
CA LEU A 398 6.13 -21.10 9.51
C LEU A 398 5.06 -21.76 10.40
N PRO A 399 4.50 -21.03 11.40
CA PRO A 399 3.46 -21.56 12.27
C PRO A 399 2.18 -21.96 11.51
N GLN A 400 1.50 -23.04 11.93
CA GLN A 400 0.28 -23.57 11.28
C GLN A 400 -0.83 -22.54 11.10
N GLN A 401 -0.98 -21.60 12.03
CA GLN A 401 -2.04 -20.60 11.93
C GLN A 401 -1.72 -19.49 10.90
N ALA A 402 -0.57 -19.56 10.23
CA ALA A 402 -0.28 -18.83 9.01
C ALA A 402 -0.72 -19.60 7.76
N ALA A 403 -1.39 -20.77 7.89
CA ALA A 403 -1.71 -21.67 6.78
C ALA A 403 -2.29 -20.94 5.56
N MET A 404 -3.32 -20.10 5.76
CA MET A 404 -3.91 -19.34 4.64
C MET A 404 -2.90 -18.42 3.94
N MET A 405 -2.02 -17.76 4.69
CA MET A 405 -0.94 -16.94 4.12
C MET A 405 0.08 -17.84 3.41
N VAL A 406 0.51 -18.93 4.05
CA VAL A 406 1.47 -19.89 3.51
C VAL A 406 0.98 -20.49 2.20
N ASP A 407 -0.31 -20.82 2.09
CA ASP A 407 -0.91 -21.33 0.86
C ASP A 407 -0.83 -20.31 -0.27
N MET A 408 -1.13 -19.04 0.00
CA MET A 408 -0.97 -17.95 -0.97
C MET A 408 0.51 -17.73 -1.37
N LEU A 409 1.45 -17.75 -0.41
CA LEU A 409 2.88 -17.66 -0.70
C LEU A 409 3.36 -18.85 -1.54
N ARG A 410 2.84 -20.06 -1.28
CA ARG A 410 3.15 -21.26 -2.05
C ARG A 410 2.65 -21.15 -3.48
N VAL A 411 1.45 -20.59 -3.70
CA VAL A 411 0.93 -20.30 -5.05
C VAL A 411 1.89 -19.39 -5.82
N GLU A 412 2.43 -18.35 -5.20
CA GLU A 412 3.42 -17.48 -5.85
C GLU A 412 4.68 -18.21 -6.30
N LEU A 413 5.24 -19.05 -5.41
CA LEU A 413 6.46 -19.79 -5.72
C LEU A 413 6.22 -20.83 -6.83
N VAL A 414 5.08 -21.53 -6.78
CA VAL A 414 4.72 -22.52 -7.81
C VAL A 414 4.60 -21.84 -9.18
N GLU A 415 3.97 -20.67 -9.24
CA GLU A 415 3.83 -19.94 -10.49
C GLU A 415 5.20 -19.49 -11.02
N LEU A 416 6.05 -18.90 -10.18
CA LEU A 416 7.41 -18.50 -10.57
C LEU A 416 8.24 -19.71 -11.05
N ILE A 417 8.20 -20.83 -10.33
CA ILE A 417 8.88 -22.07 -10.75
C ILE A 417 8.37 -22.55 -12.11
N THR A 418 7.07 -22.47 -12.33
CA THR A 418 6.44 -22.85 -13.61
C THR A 418 6.94 -21.97 -14.75
N LEU A 419 6.92 -20.64 -14.57
CA LEU A 419 7.38 -19.68 -15.57
C LEU A 419 8.87 -19.88 -15.90
N VAL A 420 9.72 -20.11 -14.90
CA VAL A 420 11.16 -20.38 -15.11
C VAL A 420 11.36 -21.68 -15.88
N ASN A 421 10.68 -22.77 -15.51
CA ASN A 421 10.79 -24.06 -16.20
C ASN A 421 10.29 -24.01 -17.65
N GLN A 422 9.30 -23.18 -17.94
CA GLN A 422 8.78 -22.96 -19.30
C GLN A 422 9.64 -21.98 -20.12
N GLY A 423 10.65 -21.35 -19.51
CA GLY A 423 11.49 -20.35 -20.17
C GLY A 423 10.78 -19.01 -20.44
N LEU A 424 9.65 -18.75 -19.79
CA LEU A 424 8.85 -17.53 -19.94
C LEU A 424 9.45 -16.38 -19.13
N THR A 425 10.61 -15.92 -19.57
CA THR A 425 11.45 -14.94 -18.84
C THR A 425 10.72 -13.62 -18.59
N SER A 426 10.09 -13.02 -19.60
CA SER A 426 9.40 -11.73 -19.46
C SER A 426 8.24 -11.80 -18.46
N GLU A 427 7.42 -12.85 -18.54
CA GLU A 427 6.31 -13.06 -17.59
C GLU A 427 6.83 -13.36 -16.18
N CYS A 428 7.90 -14.15 -16.05
CA CYS A 428 8.53 -14.41 -14.76
C CYS A 428 9.02 -13.11 -14.10
N LEU A 429 9.65 -12.23 -14.87
CA LEU A 429 10.12 -10.92 -14.39
C LEU A 429 8.93 -10.04 -13.98
N ALA A 430 7.87 -9.97 -14.79
CA ALA A 430 6.68 -9.19 -14.48
C ALA A 430 5.97 -9.71 -13.22
N TYR A 431 5.79 -11.02 -13.09
CA TYR A 431 5.21 -11.66 -11.92
C TYR A 431 6.04 -11.34 -10.66
N ALA A 432 7.36 -11.55 -10.71
CA ALA A 432 8.25 -11.32 -9.58
C ALA A 432 8.26 -9.84 -9.16
N LEU A 433 8.31 -8.90 -10.12
CA LEU A 433 8.26 -7.46 -9.83
C LEU A 433 6.93 -7.03 -9.20
N ALA A 434 5.80 -7.61 -9.63
CA ALA A 434 4.50 -7.35 -9.02
C ALA A 434 4.39 -7.94 -7.61
N ALA A 435 4.91 -9.15 -7.39
CA ALA A 435 5.01 -9.78 -6.06
C ALA A 435 5.89 -8.94 -5.11
N GLU A 436 7.07 -8.52 -5.57
CA GLU A 436 7.96 -7.61 -4.85
C GLU A 436 7.28 -6.29 -4.51
N SER A 437 6.60 -5.67 -5.49
CA SER A 437 5.85 -4.43 -5.28
C SER A 437 4.79 -4.59 -4.19
N SER A 438 4.04 -5.70 -4.22
CA SER A 438 3.01 -5.99 -3.21
C SER A 438 3.61 -6.21 -1.83
N HIS A 439 4.65 -7.03 -1.71
CA HIS A 439 5.29 -7.34 -0.44
C HIS A 439 6.02 -6.15 0.19
N ALA A 440 6.65 -5.32 -0.64
CA ALA A 440 7.35 -4.14 -0.19
C ALA A 440 6.37 -3.06 0.29
N CYS A 441 5.28 -2.85 -0.44
CA CYS A 441 4.21 -1.92 -0.07
C CYS A 441 3.19 -2.52 0.90
N GLN A 442 3.28 -3.80 1.26
CA GLN A 442 2.25 -4.54 2.03
C GLN A 442 0.81 -4.23 1.56
N ARG A 443 0.66 -4.05 0.26
CA ARG A 443 -0.54 -3.60 -0.45
C ARG A 443 -0.80 -4.59 -1.57
N PHE A 444 -2.07 -4.83 -1.87
CA PHE A 444 -2.40 -5.70 -2.98
C PHE A 444 -1.79 -5.16 -4.28
N ALA A 445 -1.10 -6.05 -5.00
CA ALA A 445 -0.73 -5.84 -6.39
C ALA A 445 -1.02 -7.13 -7.15
N SER A 446 -1.67 -6.99 -8.31
CA SER A 446 -1.98 -8.14 -9.16
C SER A 446 -0.72 -8.61 -9.85
N ARG A 447 -0.55 -9.93 -9.86
CA ARG A 447 0.62 -10.63 -10.41
C ARG A 447 0.11 -11.74 -11.34
N GLY A 448 -0.70 -11.38 -12.33
CA GLY A 448 -1.57 -12.32 -13.04
C GLY A 448 -2.92 -12.50 -12.31
N ASP A 449 -3.48 -13.71 -12.33
CA ASP A 449 -4.79 -14.05 -11.75
C ASP A 449 -5.03 -13.39 -10.37
N ALA A 450 -5.84 -12.35 -10.39
CA ALA A 450 -6.16 -11.53 -9.22
C ALA A 450 -6.93 -12.28 -8.12
N LYS A 451 -7.44 -13.48 -8.42
CA LYS A 451 -8.15 -14.36 -7.48
C LYS A 451 -7.21 -15.33 -6.77
N ALA A 452 -6.08 -15.68 -7.39
CA ALA A 452 -5.17 -16.71 -6.88
C ALA A 452 -4.43 -16.28 -5.61
N VAL A 453 -3.94 -15.04 -5.56
CA VAL A 453 -3.16 -14.51 -4.44
C VAL A 453 -3.81 -13.22 -3.92
N ARG A 454 -4.46 -13.31 -2.76
CA ARG A 454 -5.23 -12.21 -2.11
C ARG A 454 -4.49 -11.56 -0.94
N LEU A 455 -3.16 -11.64 -0.95
CA LEU A 455 -2.35 -11.01 0.09
C LEU A 455 -2.58 -9.50 0.11
N PHE A 456 -2.83 -8.97 1.31
CA PHE A 456 -3.07 -7.55 1.59
C PHE A 456 -4.36 -6.97 0.97
N CYS A 457 -5.31 -7.80 0.55
CA CYS A 457 -6.63 -7.33 0.12
C CYS A 457 -7.47 -6.86 1.31
N THR A 458 -8.30 -5.83 1.08
CA THR A 458 -9.30 -5.37 2.03
C THR A 458 -10.70 -5.87 1.63
N PRO A 459 -11.70 -5.87 2.53
CA PRO A 459 -13.06 -6.29 2.19
C PRO A 459 -13.68 -5.50 1.02
N ARG A 460 -13.37 -4.20 0.90
CA ARG A 460 -13.81 -3.39 -0.25
C ARG A 460 -13.18 -3.87 -1.56
N MET A 461 -11.90 -4.27 -1.52
CA MET A 461 -11.22 -4.84 -2.69
C MET A 461 -11.90 -6.14 -3.14
N ASP A 462 -12.25 -7.06 -2.22
CA ASP A 462 -13.01 -8.27 -2.57
C ASP A 462 -14.38 -7.94 -3.19
N THR A 463 -15.09 -6.97 -2.60
CA THR A 463 -16.39 -6.51 -3.13
C THR A 463 -16.27 -5.98 -4.57
N TYR A 464 -15.25 -5.18 -4.84
CA TYR A 464 -15.02 -4.62 -6.18
C TYR A 464 -14.50 -5.68 -7.16
N LEU A 465 -13.83 -6.74 -6.68
CA LEU A 465 -13.45 -7.87 -7.53
C LEU A 465 -14.68 -8.61 -8.05
N ASP A 466 -15.64 -8.88 -7.17
CA ASP A 466 -16.88 -9.55 -7.51
C ASP A 466 -17.72 -8.71 -8.47
N GLN A 467 -17.81 -7.41 -8.21
CA GLN A 467 -18.52 -6.48 -9.08
C GLN A 467 -17.85 -6.35 -10.45
N ALA A 468 -16.51 -6.26 -10.50
CA ALA A 468 -15.76 -6.24 -11.75
C ALA A 468 -15.95 -7.52 -12.56
N THR A 469 -15.92 -8.68 -11.90
CA THR A 469 -16.18 -9.98 -12.55
C THR A 469 -17.56 -10.00 -13.22
N LYS A 470 -18.61 -9.51 -12.54
CA LYS A 470 -19.96 -9.43 -13.10
C LYS A 470 -20.05 -8.39 -14.21
N PHE A 471 -19.44 -7.23 -14.01
CA PHE A 471 -19.40 -6.14 -14.99
C PHE A 471 -18.70 -6.54 -16.28
N ALA A 472 -17.65 -7.36 -16.21
CA ALA A 472 -16.94 -7.85 -17.38
C ALA A 472 -17.81 -8.76 -18.28
N VAL A 473 -18.82 -9.42 -17.70
CA VAL A 473 -19.77 -10.28 -18.42
C VAL A 473 -20.96 -9.47 -18.93
N GLU A 474 -21.49 -8.54 -18.12
CA GLU A 474 -22.64 -7.70 -18.47
C GLU A 474 -22.36 -6.20 -18.21
N PRO A 475 -21.64 -5.50 -19.11
CA PRO A 475 -21.23 -4.10 -18.89
C PRO A 475 -22.39 -3.09 -18.83
N GLU A 476 -23.53 -3.46 -19.41
CA GLU A 476 -24.76 -2.68 -19.43
C GLU A 476 -25.59 -2.86 -18.14
N ALA A 477 -25.29 -3.86 -17.32
CA ALA A 477 -25.98 -4.05 -16.05
C ALA A 477 -25.68 -2.89 -15.09
N PRO A 478 -26.64 -2.51 -14.22
CA PRO A 478 -26.41 -1.52 -13.18
C PRO A 478 -25.23 -1.93 -12.28
N LEU A 479 -24.23 -1.07 -12.19
CA LEU A 479 -23.11 -1.22 -11.26
C LEU A 479 -23.44 -0.43 -9.98
N PRO A 480 -23.33 -1.04 -8.77
CA PRO A 480 -23.49 -0.30 -7.52
C PRO A 480 -22.55 0.91 -7.47
N THR A 481 -23.02 2.04 -6.95
CA THR A 481 -22.16 3.22 -6.74
C THR A 481 -21.31 3.04 -5.48
N ASP A 482 -20.21 3.80 -5.36
CA ASP A 482 -19.44 3.86 -4.11
C ASP A 482 -20.33 4.18 -2.89
N GLY A 483 -21.30 5.10 -3.06
CA GLY A 483 -22.28 5.43 -2.01
C GLY A 483 -23.19 4.26 -1.63
N ASP A 484 -23.61 3.42 -2.57
CA ASP A 484 -24.41 2.22 -2.28
C ASP A 484 -23.58 1.16 -1.55
N ASP A 485 -22.32 1.02 -1.95
CA ASP A 485 -21.39 0.13 -1.28
C ASP A 485 -21.09 0.61 0.16
N VAL A 486 -20.96 1.93 0.40
CA VAL A 486 -20.85 2.51 1.76
C VAL A 486 -22.11 2.25 2.60
N LYS A 487 -23.31 2.44 2.03
CA LYS A 487 -24.57 2.14 2.73
C LYS A 487 -24.65 0.67 3.15
N THR A 488 -24.21 -0.23 2.29
CA THR A 488 -24.21 -1.68 2.55
C THR A 488 -23.25 -2.02 3.69
N GLU A 489 -22.05 -1.45 3.70
CA GLU A 489 -21.09 -1.62 4.80
C GLU A 489 -21.60 -1.07 6.14
N LEU A 490 -22.23 0.11 6.12
CA LEU A 490 -22.81 0.70 7.33
C LEU A 490 -24.00 -0.10 7.85
N ALA A 491 -24.80 -0.71 6.98
CA ALA A 491 -25.87 -1.61 7.40
C ALA A 491 -25.31 -2.89 8.06
N ALA A 492 -24.18 -3.40 7.57
CA ALA A 492 -23.51 -4.56 8.13
C ALA A 492 -22.78 -4.25 9.46
N ASN A 493 -22.22 -3.05 9.61
CA ASN A 493 -21.54 -2.61 10.82
C ASN A 493 -21.85 -1.12 11.15
N PRO A 494 -22.99 -0.84 11.80
CA PRO A 494 -23.42 0.52 12.10
C PRO A 494 -22.47 1.30 13.03
N LEU A 495 -21.63 0.59 13.79
CA LEU A 495 -20.68 1.20 14.73
C LEU A 495 -19.35 1.56 14.08
N ALA A 496 -19.06 1.11 12.85
CA ALA A 496 -17.78 1.33 12.18
C ALA A 496 -17.28 2.80 12.17
N PRO A 497 -18.14 3.82 11.98
CA PRO A 497 -17.70 5.23 12.04
C PRO A 497 -17.22 5.68 13.42
N PHE A 498 -17.68 5.01 14.50
CA PHE A 498 -17.45 5.45 15.88
C PHE A 498 -16.42 4.61 16.62
N THR A 499 -16.19 3.36 16.21
CA THR A 499 -15.24 2.46 16.88
C THR A 499 -13.83 3.05 16.95
N GLY A 500 -13.36 3.65 15.86
CA GLY A 500 -12.09 4.37 15.77
C GLY A 500 -11.91 5.44 16.86
N PRO A 501 -12.69 6.53 16.80
CA PRO A 501 -12.63 7.61 17.79
C PRO A 501 -12.85 7.14 19.24
N ILE A 502 -13.82 6.25 19.47
CA ILE A 502 -14.12 5.76 20.83
C ILE A 502 -12.91 5.03 21.43
N ALA A 503 -12.31 4.08 20.70
CA ALA A 503 -11.18 3.34 21.26
C ALA A 503 -9.92 4.21 21.38
N TYR A 504 -9.74 5.23 20.53
CA TYR A 504 -8.70 6.24 20.73
C TYR A 504 -8.86 6.97 22.08
N HIS A 505 -10.05 7.52 22.37
CA HIS A 505 -10.30 8.25 23.62
C HIS A 505 -10.24 7.35 24.86
N ILE A 506 -10.70 6.10 24.76
CA ILE A 506 -10.51 5.11 25.83
C ILE A 506 -9.02 4.87 26.08
N GLY A 507 -8.22 4.74 25.01
CA GLY A 507 -6.76 4.60 25.11
C GLY A 507 -6.09 5.78 25.80
N GLU A 508 -6.47 7.01 25.44
CA GLU A 508 -5.99 8.24 26.09
C GLU A 508 -6.37 8.31 27.58
N ALA A 509 -7.61 7.93 27.92
CA ALA A 509 -8.05 7.87 29.31
C ALA A 509 -7.24 6.85 30.13
N ILE A 510 -7.00 5.65 29.58
CA ILE A 510 -6.17 4.62 30.23
C ILE A 510 -4.74 5.14 30.44
N ARG A 511 -4.13 5.77 29.42
CA ARG A 511 -2.78 6.36 29.52
C ARG A 511 -2.69 7.42 30.61
N SER A 512 -3.71 8.28 30.69
CA SER A 512 -3.79 9.33 31.70
C SER A 512 -3.86 8.75 33.11
N LEU A 513 -4.70 7.73 33.33
CA LEU A 513 -4.81 7.04 34.61
C LEU A 513 -3.50 6.34 35.01
N GLN A 514 -2.80 5.70 34.07
CA GLN A 514 -1.50 5.09 34.32
C GLN A 514 -0.41 6.12 34.66
N ALA A 515 -0.44 7.29 34.04
CA ALA A 515 0.47 8.39 34.36
C ALA A 515 0.23 8.92 35.78
N VAL A 516 -1.04 9.13 36.16
CA VAL A 516 -1.41 9.54 37.53
C VAL A 516 -0.96 8.49 38.55
N GLN A 517 -1.19 7.20 38.28
CA GLN A 517 -0.73 6.11 39.15
C GLN A 517 0.79 6.12 39.32
N SER A 518 1.55 6.35 38.24
CA SER A 518 3.01 6.40 38.28
C SER A 518 3.51 7.56 39.13
N LEU A 519 2.93 8.76 38.98
CA LEU A 519 3.26 9.93 39.80
C LEU A 519 2.99 9.70 41.29
N LEU A 520 1.89 9.03 41.63
CA LEU A 520 1.56 8.69 43.02
C LEU A 520 2.58 7.71 43.63
N LEU A 521 3.02 6.72 42.85
CA LEU A 521 4.01 5.74 43.30
C LEU A 521 5.42 6.35 43.41
N GLU A 522 5.81 7.24 42.50
CA GLU A 522 7.08 7.98 42.56
C GLU A 522 7.09 8.99 43.72
N GLY A 523 6.00 9.73 43.92
CA GLY A 523 5.85 10.63 45.06
C GLY A 523 5.93 9.91 46.41
N ALA A 524 5.33 8.71 46.52
CA ALA A 524 5.43 7.87 47.72
C ALA A 524 6.84 7.29 47.96
N ALA A 525 7.69 7.23 46.94
CA ALA A 525 9.08 6.79 47.05
C ALA A 525 10.05 7.93 47.40
N GLY A 526 9.63 9.20 47.26
CA GLY A 526 10.42 10.40 47.57
C GLY A 526 10.42 10.82 49.06
N ASP A 527 9.59 10.20 49.90
CA ASP A 527 9.49 10.45 51.35
C ASP A 527 10.26 9.42 52.20
N LYS A 528 11.36 8.84 51.67
CA LYS A 528 12.27 7.96 52.43
C LYS A 528 13.74 8.36 52.33
#